data_AF-A0ABD2LY73-F1
#
_entry.id   AF-A0ABD2LY73-F1
#
_cell.length_a   1.000
_cell.length_b   1.000
_cell.length_c   1.000
_cell.angle_alpha   90.00
_cell.angle_beta   90.00
_cell.angle_gamma   90.00
#
_symmetry.space_group_name_H-M   'P 1'
#
loop_
_entity.id
_entity.type
_entity.pdbx_description
1 polymer ?
#
loop_
_entity_poly.entity_id
_entity_poly.type
_entity_poly.pdbx_seq_one_letter_code
_entity_poly.pdbx_strand_id
1 'polypeptide(L)'
;MPQKRNLSKTLSPQTVVTRSEVKLAAEMADPSRKQIAIRRGRPPKKSKVIDGNDQTVGIAGSSSAHQQQNVSELYQSLTKLELENRLLKAELKQREMMDEIKDLKEAKMEQQQKEDAFVGQIQELKDEQKKCLDKCEALEKELARKYICIGQFAKLLTRIDQMEAQINGLKELGEGTSSSSMPIEKQNGKYSNSTNGHQIQIHVKTLTGKKITLINVRPSNTIEEIKAKIQAIEGIPIDHQRLILDGRRKQLENGFTLEYYDIENGESILLVLRQCGC
;
A
#
# COMPACT_ATOMS: atom_id res chain seq x y z
N MET A 1 -21.48 -21.05 14.53
CA MET A 1 -21.95 -20.14 13.47
C MET A 1 -22.25 -18.77 14.07
N PRO A 2 -21.44 -17.73 13.82
CA PRO A 2 -21.89 -16.36 13.99
C PRO A 2 -21.86 -15.58 12.66
N GLN A 3 -22.93 -14.85 12.37
CA GLN A 3 -23.00 -13.88 11.29
C GLN A 3 -22.93 -12.45 11.84
N LYS A 4 -21.90 -11.74 11.37
CA LYS A 4 -21.72 -10.31 11.06
C LYS A 4 -22.70 -9.28 11.65
N ARG A 5 -22.10 -8.24 12.27
CA ARG A 5 -22.47 -6.83 12.01
C ARG A 5 -21.22 -5.98 11.80
N ASN A 6 -21.30 -5.15 10.76
CA ASN A 6 -20.31 -4.16 10.33
C ASN A 6 -20.16 -3.05 11.36
N LEU A 7 -18.95 -2.49 11.49
CA LEU A 7 -18.74 -1.06 11.76
C LEU A 7 -17.45 -0.60 11.08
N SER A 8 -17.65 0.33 10.16
CA SER A 8 -16.70 1.15 9.42
C SER A 8 -15.59 1.73 10.29
N LYS A 9 -14.32 1.52 9.89
CA LYS A 9 -13.18 2.31 10.36
C LYS A 9 -12.81 3.33 9.29
N THR A 10 -13.16 4.58 9.57
CA THR A 10 -12.65 5.78 8.94
C THR A 10 -11.14 5.86 9.11
N LEU A 11 -10.41 5.97 7.99
CA LEU A 11 -9.00 6.36 7.99
C LEU A 11 -8.88 7.84 8.40
N SER A 12 -8.09 8.10 9.44
CA SER A 12 -7.54 9.43 9.72
C SER A 12 -6.09 9.51 9.22
N PRO A 13 -5.61 10.69 8.76
CA PRO A 13 -4.35 10.79 8.05
C PRO A 13 -3.14 10.63 8.99
N GLN A 14 -2.09 10.04 8.42
CA GLN A 14 -0.76 9.92 9.01
C GLN A 14 -0.23 11.29 9.45
N THR A 15 0.14 11.43 10.72
CA THR A 15 0.93 12.57 11.20
C THR A 15 2.39 12.31 10.84
N VAL A 16 2.87 13.04 9.83
CA VAL A 16 4.29 13.12 9.48
C VAL A 16 4.99 13.87 10.61
N VAL A 17 5.71 13.16 11.47
CA VAL A 17 6.60 13.75 12.48
C VAL A 17 7.78 14.37 11.72
N THR A 18 7.79 15.69 11.63
CA THR A 18 8.90 16.43 11.04
C THR A 18 10.08 16.47 12.01
N ARG A 19 11.30 16.51 11.45
CA ARG A 19 12.62 16.55 12.12
C ARG A 19 12.79 17.71 13.13
N SER A 20 11.78 18.56 13.25
CA SER A 20 11.69 19.73 14.14
C SER A 20 11.28 19.37 15.58
N GLU A 21 10.60 18.24 15.80
CA GLU A 21 10.09 17.87 17.14
C GLU A 21 11.16 17.19 18.02
N VAL A 22 12.25 16.69 17.44
CA VAL A 22 13.36 16.06 18.18
C VAL A 22 14.25 17.10 18.88
N LYS A 23 14.09 18.40 18.59
CA LYS A 23 14.90 19.47 19.20
C LYS A 23 14.32 20.04 20.50
N LEU A 24 13.09 19.68 20.88
CA LEU A 24 12.46 20.15 22.12
C LEU A 24 12.68 19.22 23.32
N ALA A 25 13.20 18.00 23.12
CA ALA A 25 13.40 17.02 24.20
C ALA A 25 14.82 17.03 24.80
N ALA A 26 15.75 17.81 24.25
CA ALA A 26 17.15 17.83 24.68
C ALA A 26 17.50 18.95 25.69
N GLU A 27 16.51 19.73 26.15
CA GLU A 27 16.73 20.90 27.01
C GLU A 27 16.09 20.73 28.41
N MET A 28 16.18 19.51 28.98
CA MET A 28 15.74 19.24 30.36
C MET A 28 16.77 18.50 31.22
N ALA A 29 18.04 18.44 30.80
CA ALA A 29 19.12 17.79 31.56
C ALA A 29 20.24 18.77 31.92
N ASP A 30 19.96 19.77 32.76
CA ASP A 30 21.00 20.49 33.49
C ASP A 30 20.48 20.92 34.89
N PRO A 31 20.86 20.25 35.99
CA PRO A 31 20.40 20.62 37.33
C PRO A 31 21.09 21.88 37.88
N SER A 32 21.98 22.54 37.15
CA SER A 32 22.85 23.59 37.68
C SER A 32 22.32 25.02 37.49
N ARG A 33 21.03 25.29 37.72
CA ARG A 33 20.54 26.68 37.80
C ARG A 33 19.19 26.85 38.49
N LYS A 34 19.15 26.64 39.81
CA LYS A 34 18.16 27.30 40.69
C LYS A 34 18.85 27.92 41.89
N GLN A 35 19.26 29.18 41.74
CA GLN A 35 19.48 30.06 42.88
C GLN A 35 18.13 30.28 43.58
N ILE A 36 17.95 29.66 44.73
CA ILE A 36 16.93 30.09 45.69
C ILE A 36 17.66 30.97 46.72
N ALA A 37 17.33 32.26 46.71
CA ALA A 37 17.78 33.23 47.68
C ALA A 37 17.23 32.87 49.07
N ILE A 38 18.04 32.22 49.90
CA ILE A 38 17.78 32.16 51.34
C ILE A 38 18.25 33.48 51.94
N ARG A 39 17.29 34.31 52.36
CA ARG A 39 17.52 35.52 53.16
C ARG A 39 18.42 35.16 54.34
N ARG A 40 19.63 35.74 54.39
CA ARG A 40 20.51 35.69 55.56
C ARG A 40 19.78 36.34 56.74
N GLY A 41 19.36 35.53 57.70
CA GLY A 41 19.00 36.01 59.03
C GLY A 41 20.21 36.73 59.64
N ARG A 42 20.00 37.98 60.03
CA ARG A 42 20.94 38.84 60.74
C ARG A 42 21.43 38.11 62.02
N PRO A 43 22.73 38.08 62.33
CA PRO A 43 23.17 37.55 63.61
C PRO A 43 22.68 38.48 64.74
N PRO A 44 22.34 37.96 65.93
CA PRO A 44 21.94 38.80 67.04
C PRO A 44 23.11 39.70 67.45
N LYS A 45 22.81 40.97 67.72
CA LYS A 45 23.77 41.98 68.17
C LYS A 45 24.33 41.56 69.54
N LYS A 46 25.65 41.58 69.70
CA LYS A 46 26.31 41.54 71.02
C LYS A 46 25.77 42.71 71.86
N SER A 47 25.03 42.40 72.91
CA SER A 47 24.67 43.35 73.96
C SER A 47 25.89 43.64 74.84
N LYS A 48 26.00 44.91 75.22
CA LYS A 48 27.07 45.49 76.03
C LYS A 48 27.36 44.68 77.30
N VAL A 49 28.66 44.55 77.58
CA VAL A 49 29.21 44.30 78.90
C VAL A 49 28.66 45.37 79.86
N ILE A 50 28.05 44.93 80.95
CA ILE A 50 27.83 45.74 82.15
C ILE A 50 28.44 44.91 83.27
N ASP A 51 29.48 45.45 83.89
CA ASP A 51 30.11 44.91 85.09
C ASP A 51 29.09 44.92 86.24
N GLY A 52 29.04 43.82 86.99
CA GLY A 52 28.24 43.69 88.19
C GLY A 52 28.53 42.37 88.88
N ASN A 53 29.30 42.43 89.97
CA ASN A 53 29.43 41.37 90.97
C ASN A 53 28.05 40.78 91.33
N ASP A 54 27.94 39.46 91.40
CA ASP A 54 27.35 38.84 92.58
C ASP A 54 27.73 37.37 92.73
N GLN A 55 28.00 36.98 93.97
CA GLN A 55 28.25 35.60 94.39
C GLN A 55 26.95 34.79 94.28
N THR A 56 27.01 33.50 93.96
CA THR A 56 26.21 32.45 94.64
C THR A 56 26.49 31.04 94.11
N VAL A 57 27.03 30.21 95.03
CA VAL A 57 26.62 28.85 95.41
C VAL A 57 26.48 27.78 94.32
N GLY A 58 27.34 26.76 94.44
CA GLY A 58 27.27 25.52 93.68
C GLY A 58 26.02 24.67 93.99
N ILE A 59 25.46 24.07 92.94
CA ILE A 59 24.51 22.97 93.02
C ILE A 59 24.92 21.94 91.95
N ALA A 60 24.87 20.66 92.36
CA ALA A 60 25.44 19.47 91.74
C ALA A 60 25.22 19.31 90.21
N GLY A 61 26.33 19.12 89.50
CA GLY A 61 26.40 18.94 88.04
C GLY A 61 26.31 17.49 87.52
N SER A 62 25.64 16.57 88.20
CA SER A 62 25.62 15.14 87.80
C SER A 62 24.41 14.69 86.97
N SER A 63 23.32 15.45 86.90
CA SER A 63 22.11 15.06 86.12
C SER A 63 22.12 15.58 84.67
N SER A 64 22.80 16.70 84.41
CA SER A 64 22.83 17.39 83.12
C SER A 64 23.60 16.61 82.04
N ALA A 65 24.74 16.00 82.39
CA ALA A 65 25.58 15.29 81.44
C ALA A 65 24.92 14.01 80.89
N HIS A 66 24.26 13.22 81.74
CA HIS A 66 23.51 12.03 81.32
C HIS A 66 22.28 12.37 80.50
N GLN A 67 21.55 13.44 80.85
CA GLN A 67 20.44 13.92 80.01
C GLN A 67 20.93 14.41 78.64
N GLN A 68 22.08 15.09 78.58
CA GLN A 68 22.69 15.53 77.31
C GLN A 68 23.19 14.36 76.45
N GLN A 69 23.75 13.31 77.05
CA GLN A 69 24.15 12.09 76.35
C GLN A 69 22.94 11.37 75.73
N ASN A 70 21.86 11.16 76.49
CA ASN A 70 20.65 10.52 75.98
C ASN A 70 20.00 11.31 74.83
N VAL A 71 20.03 12.64 74.89
CA VAL A 71 19.54 13.51 73.82
C VAL A 71 20.43 13.38 72.57
N SER A 72 21.74 13.36 72.73
CA SER A 72 22.70 13.15 71.63
C SER A 72 22.51 11.80 70.94
N GLU A 73 22.31 10.72 71.71
CA GLU A 73 22.03 9.38 71.19
C GLU A 73 20.70 9.34 70.43
N LEU A 74 19.66 10.02 70.93
CA LEU A 74 18.37 10.14 70.23
C LEU A 74 18.51 10.88 68.89
N TYR A 75 19.32 11.94 68.79
CA TYR A 75 19.57 12.62 67.52
C TYR A 75 20.37 11.77 66.53
N GLN A 76 21.37 11.02 67.01
CA GLN A 76 22.10 10.07 66.16
C GLN A 76 21.19 8.95 65.65
N SER A 77 20.28 8.47 66.50
CA SER A 77 19.30 7.45 66.12
C SER A 77 18.29 7.98 65.10
N LEU A 78 17.76 9.20 65.31
CA LEU A 78 16.84 9.86 64.38
C LEU A 78 17.47 10.08 63.00
N THR A 79 18.71 10.57 62.94
CA THR A 79 19.42 10.82 61.67
C THR A 79 19.72 9.53 60.91
N LYS A 80 20.08 8.44 61.62
CA LYS A 80 20.22 7.11 61.02
C LYS A 80 18.91 6.63 60.39
N LEU A 81 17.80 6.79 61.12
CA LEU A 81 16.47 6.36 60.69
C LEU A 81 15.94 7.20 59.50
N GLU A 82 16.26 8.50 59.46
CA GLU A 82 16.01 9.35 58.30
C GLU A 82 16.80 8.91 57.06
N LEU A 83 18.06 8.50 57.23
CA LEU A 83 18.90 7.98 56.16
C LEU A 83 18.36 6.64 55.62
N GLU A 84 17.98 5.72 56.51
CA GLU A 84 17.36 4.43 56.16
C GLU A 84 16.06 4.62 55.38
N ASN A 85 15.21 5.57 55.79
CA ASN A 85 13.99 5.90 55.04
C ASN A 85 14.28 6.47 53.64
N ARG A 86 15.34 7.27 53.49
CA ARG A 86 15.77 7.75 52.17
C ARG A 86 16.28 6.60 51.30
N LEU A 87 17.04 5.68 51.87
CA LEU A 87 17.54 4.49 51.19
C LEU A 87 16.40 3.59 50.72
N LEU A 88 15.46 3.25 51.62
CA LEU A 88 14.29 2.43 51.29
C LEU A 88 13.43 3.07 50.19
N LYS A 89 13.24 4.39 50.20
CA LYS A 89 12.54 5.11 49.12
C LYS A 89 13.29 5.01 47.79
N ALA A 90 14.61 5.02 47.80
CA ALA A 90 15.41 4.84 46.58
C ALA A 90 15.32 3.41 46.04
N GLU A 91 15.36 2.40 46.93
CA GLU A 91 15.21 0.99 46.58
C GLU A 91 13.82 0.68 46.01
N LEU A 92 12.76 1.23 46.60
CA LEU A 92 11.40 1.08 46.06
C LEU A 92 11.29 1.66 44.65
N LYS A 93 11.83 2.88 44.42
CA LYS A 93 11.87 3.48 43.08
C LYS A 93 12.68 2.65 42.08
N GLN A 94 13.80 2.08 42.51
CA GLN A 94 14.56 1.18 41.65
C GLN A 94 13.75 -0.06 41.27
N ARG A 95 12.99 -0.62 42.21
CA ARG A 95 12.14 -1.78 41.97
C ARG A 95 11.01 -1.47 40.99
N GLU A 96 10.31 -0.35 41.18
CA GLU A 96 9.28 0.14 40.25
C GLU A 96 9.83 0.31 38.84
N MET A 97 10.99 0.95 38.68
CA MET A 97 11.64 1.09 37.37
C MET A 97 12.03 -0.26 36.75
N MET A 98 12.46 -1.23 37.55
CA MET A 98 12.81 -2.56 37.06
C MET A 98 11.60 -3.34 36.57
N ASP A 99 10.46 -3.22 37.25
CA ASP A 99 9.19 -3.82 36.83
C ASP A 99 8.70 -3.17 35.53
N GLU A 100 8.74 -1.83 35.40
CA GLU A 100 8.43 -1.14 34.15
C GLU A 100 9.33 -1.58 32.98
N ILE A 101 10.64 -1.72 33.21
CA ILE A 101 11.57 -2.22 32.19
C ILE A 101 11.24 -3.64 31.77
N LYS A 102 10.79 -4.49 32.71
CA LYS A 102 10.43 -5.87 32.43
C LYS A 102 9.18 -5.92 31.54
N ASP A 103 8.14 -5.16 31.87
CA ASP A 103 6.91 -5.08 31.08
C ASP A 103 7.20 -4.54 29.67
N LEU A 104 8.05 -3.51 29.57
CA LEU A 104 8.48 -2.97 28.27
C LEU A 104 9.28 -3.98 27.44
N LYS A 105 10.11 -4.82 28.07
CA LYS A 105 10.84 -5.89 27.37
C LYS A 105 9.90 -6.99 26.89
N GLU A 106 8.93 -7.39 27.70
CA GLU A 106 7.93 -8.40 27.32
C GLU A 106 7.08 -7.90 26.15
N ALA A 107 6.57 -6.67 26.22
CA ALA A 107 5.83 -6.06 25.12
C ALA A 107 6.66 -5.95 23.82
N LYS A 108 7.95 -5.61 23.93
CA LYS A 108 8.86 -5.55 22.79
C LYS A 108 9.11 -6.93 22.17
N MET A 109 9.29 -7.97 22.99
CA MET A 109 9.42 -9.34 22.47
C MET A 109 8.15 -9.80 21.76
N GLU A 110 6.97 -9.47 22.28
CA GLU A 110 5.70 -9.81 21.63
C GLU A 110 5.53 -9.08 20.29
N GLN A 111 5.91 -7.80 20.22
CA GLN A 111 5.94 -7.06 18.95
C GLN A 111 6.89 -7.71 17.95
N GLN A 112 8.10 -8.07 18.39
CA GLN A 112 9.09 -8.69 17.53
C GLN A 112 8.62 -10.05 16.99
N GLN A 113 7.97 -10.87 17.82
CA GLN A 113 7.35 -12.12 17.37
C GLN A 113 6.26 -11.90 16.31
N LYS A 114 5.46 -10.84 16.44
CA LYS A 114 4.46 -10.46 15.43
C LYS A 114 5.14 -10.03 14.13
N GLU A 115 6.20 -9.23 14.20
CA GLU A 115 6.98 -8.82 13.03
C GLU A 115 7.59 -10.02 12.31
N ASP A 116 8.20 -10.96 13.04
CA ASP A 116 8.77 -12.18 12.46
C ASP A 116 7.70 -13.06 11.80
N ALA A 117 6.50 -13.16 12.41
CA ALA A 117 5.36 -13.87 11.82
C ALA A 117 4.87 -13.20 10.53
N PHE A 118 4.81 -11.86 10.50
CA PHE A 118 4.47 -11.12 9.28
C PHE A 118 5.50 -11.32 8.16
N VAL A 119 6.80 -11.29 8.49
CA VAL A 119 7.86 -11.57 7.53
C VAL A 119 7.72 -12.99 6.96
N GLY A 120 7.38 -13.97 7.80
CA GLY A 120 7.08 -15.34 7.37
C GLY A 120 5.93 -15.41 6.35
N GLN A 121 4.79 -14.77 6.64
CA GLN A 121 3.65 -14.72 5.72
C GLN A 121 4.00 -14.05 4.40
N ILE A 122 4.78 -12.96 4.44
CA ILE A 122 5.25 -12.27 3.22
C ILE A 122 6.13 -13.20 2.39
N GLN A 123 7.00 -13.98 3.02
CA GLN A 123 7.87 -14.91 2.31
C GLN A 123 7.09 -16.05 1.65
N GLU A 124 6.09 -16.61 2.34
CA GLU A 124 5.22 -17.64 1.80
C GLU A 124 4.44 -17.15 0.57
N LEU A 125 3.86 -15.94 0.65
CA LEU A 125 3.19 -15.30 -0.49
C LEU A 125 4.15 -15.04 -1.67
N LYS A 126 5.40 -14.66 -1.40
CA LYS A 126 6.41 -14.50 -2.45
C LYS A 126 6.74 -15.82 -3.13
N ASP A 127 6.85 -16.90 -2.37
CA ASP A 127 7.14 -18.23 -2.91
C ASP A 127 5.96 -18.76 -3.74
N GLU A 128 4.72 -18.52 -3.31
CA GLU A 128 3.52 -18.82 -4.10
C GLU A 128 3.47 -18.01 -5.39
N GLN A 129 3.78 -16.70 -5.33
CA GLN A 129 3.83 -15.84 -6.51
C GLN A 129 4.87 -16.34 -7.52
N LYS A 130 6.07 -16.72 -7.04
CA LYS A 130 7.13 -17.27 -7.90
C LYS A 130 6.68 -18.56 -8.58
N LYS A 131 6.04 -19.47 -7.84
CA LYS A 131 5.50 -20.71 -8.39
C LYS A 131 4.43 -20.45 -9.48
N CYS A 132 3.60 -19.43 -9.30
CA CYS A 132 2.64 -19.01 -10.33
C CYS A 132 3.36 -18.44 -11.56
N LEU A 133 4.40 -17.63 -11.38
CA LEU A 133 5.19 -17.07 -12.47
C LEU A 133 5.85 -18.18 -13.31
N ASP A 134 6.49 -19.15 -12.66
CA ASP A 134 7.14 -20.29 -13.34
C ASP A 134 6.13 -21.10 -14.19
N LYS A 135 4.89 -21.26 -13.70
CA LYS A 135 3.80 -21.91 -14.45
C LYS A 135 3.38 -21.08 -15.66
N CYS A 136 3.26 -19.76 -15.52
CA CYS A 136 2.94 -18.87 -16.64
C CYS A 136 4.01 -18.95 -17.72
N GLU A 137 5.29 -18.90 -17.36
CA GLU A 137 6.40 -19.02 -18.32
C GLU A 137 6.40 -20.38 -19.05
N ALA A 138 6.05 -21.46 -18.36
CA ALA A 138 5.92 -22.78 -18.98
C ALA A 138 4.79 -22.81 -20.01
N LEU A 139 3.63 -22.24 -19.68
CA LEU A 139 2.50 -22.12 -20.60
C LEU A 139 2.84 -21.28 -21.82
N GLU A 140 3.53 -20.15 -21.64
CA GLU A 140 3.98 -19.32 -22.77
C GLU A 140 4.88 -20.08 -23.74
N LYS A 141 5.81 -20.90 -23.22
CA LYS A 141 6.66 -21.76 -24.05
C LYS A 141 5.86 -22.81 -24.82
N GLU A 142 4.84 -23.42 -24.20
CA GLU A 142 3.94 -24.34 -24.91
C GLU A 142 3.15 -23.64 -26.02
N LEU A 143 2.65 -22.45 -25.74
CA LEU A 143 1.85 -21.65 -26.66
C LEU A 143 2.70 -21.22 -27.87
N ALA A 144 3.95 -20.81 -27.64
CA ALA A 144 4.92 -20.52 -28.69
C ALA A 144 5.17 -21.73 -29.61
N ARG A 145 5.32 -22.94 -29.05
CA ARG A 145 5.46 -24.18 -29.83
C ARG A 145 4.24 -24.46 -30.71
N LYS A 146 3.04 -24.27 -30.16
CA LYS A 146 1.79 -24.42 -30.92
C LYS A 146 1.70 -23.41 -32.07
N TYR A 147 2.06 -22.16 -31.84
CA TYR A 147 2.08 -21.12 -32.89
C TYR A 147 3.04 -21.44 -34.03
N ILE A 148 4.23 -21.97 -33.73
CA ILE A 148 5.18 -22.41 -34.78
C ILE A 148 4.54 -23.51 -35.64
N CYS A 149 3.85 -24.47 -35.03
CA CYS A 149 3.17 -25.55 -35.74
C CYS A 149 2.04 -25.02 -36.63
N ILE A 150 1.22 -24.07 -36.15
CA ILE A 150 0.19 -23.40 -36.96
C ILE A 150 0.83 -22.70 -38.17
N GLY A 151 1.97 -22.02 -37.98
CA GLY A 151 2.70 -21.40 -39.07
C GLY A 151 3.19 -22.39 -40.14
N GLN A 152 3.54 -23.62 -39.75
CA GLN A 152 3.88 -24.69 -40.70
C GLN A 152 2.65 -25.18 -41.47
N PHE A 153 1.49 -25.32 -40.80
CA PHE A 153 0.22 -25.65 -41.46
C PHE A 153 -0.21 -24.56 -42.47
N ALA A 154 -0.03 -23.28 -42.15
CA ALA A 154 -0.33 -22.19 -43.07
C ALA A 154 0.49 -22.31 -44.38
N LYS A 155 1.77 -22.71 -44.31
CA LYS A 155 2.59 -22.94 -45.50
C LYS A 155 2.11 -24.14 -46.32
N LEU A 156 1.62 -25.20 -45.67
CA LEU A 156 1.02 -26.34 -46.36
C LEU A 156 -0.27 -25.94 -47.07
N LEU A 157 -1.13 -25.12 -46.44
CA LEU A 157 -2.34 -24.59 -47.07
C LEU A 157 -2.02 -23.80 -48.35
N THR A 158 -1.04 -22.90 -48.31
CA THR A 158 -0.64 -22.16 -49.52
C THR A 158 -0.11 -23.05 -50.65
N ARG A 159 0.47 -24.21 -50.33
CA ARG A 159 0.89 -25.21 -51.32
C ARG A 159 -0.29 -25.95 -51.93
N ILE A 160 -1.31 -26.24 -51.13
CA ILE A 160 -2.57 -26.83 -51.62
C ILE A 160 -3.23 -25.84 -52.59
N ASP A 161 -3.33 -24.55 -52.22
CA ASP A 161 -3.91 -23.53 -53.10
C ASP A 161 -3.15 -23.42 -54.44
N GLN A 162 -1.82 -23.49 -54.41
CA GLN A 162 -0.99 -23.52 -55.62
C GLN A 162 -1.24 -24.76 -56.48
N MET A 163 -1.39 -25.93 -55.87
CA MET A 163 -1.73 -27.17 -56.59
C MET A 163 -3.13 -27.11 -57.20
N GLU A 164 -4.12 -26.57 -56.48
CA GLU A 164 -5.48 -26.38 -57.01
C GLU A 164 -5.49 -25.43 -58.21
N ALA A 165 -4.70 -24.34 -58.16
CA ALA A 165 -4.51 -23.45 -59.29
C ALA A 165 -3.88 -24.17 -60.51
N GLN A 166 -2.90 -25.04 -60.29
CA GLN A 166 -2.31 -25.86 -61.35
C GLN A 166 -3.30 -26.84 -61.97
N ILE A 167 -4.13 -27.50 -61.14
CA ILE A 167 -5.17 -28.43 -61.61
C ILE A 167 -6.23 -27.69 -62.44
N ASN A 168 -6.67 -26.51 -61.99
CA ASN A 168 -7.65 -25.70 -62.72
C ASN A 168 -7.08 -25.19 -64.05
N GLY A 169 -5.82 -24.77 -64.09
CA GLY A 169 -5.14 -24.39 -65.34
C GLY A 169 -5.00 -25.54 -66.34
N LEU A 170 -4.89 -26.79 -65.87
CA LEU A 170 -4.88 -27.97 -66.74
C LEU A 170 -6.27 -28.32 -67.29
N LYS A 171 -7.35 -28.02 -66.56
CA LYS A 171 -8.73 -28.21 -67.06
C LYS A 171 -9.08 -27.25 -68.21
N GLU A 172 -8.52 -26.04 -68.23
CA GLU A 172 -8.77 -25.04 -69.29
C GLU A 172 -8.15 -25.41 -70.65
N LEU A 173 -7.25 -26.41 -70.71
CA LEU A 173 -6.74 -26.97 -71.96
C LEU A 173 -7.61 -28.11 -72.52
N GLY A 174 -8.70 -28.49 -71.84
CA GLY A 174 -9.55 -29.63 -72.16
C GLY A 174 -10.95 -29.35 -72.70
N GLU A 175 -11.42 -28.09 -72.71
CA GLU A 175 -12.78 -27.75 -73.16
C GLU A 175 -12.77 -26.83 -74.38
N GLY A 176 -12.69 -27.46 -75.56
CA GLY A 176 -13.19 -26.85 -76.78
C GLY A 176 -14.70 -27.05 -76.90
N THR A 177 -15.40 -26.00 -77.35
CA THR A 177 -16.83 -25.95 -77.79
C THR A 177 -17.84 -26.00 -76.61
N SER A 178 -18.83 -25.12 -76.43
CA SER A 178 -19.70 -24.43 -77.39
C SER A 178 -20.46 -23.27 -76.71
N SER A 179 -20.60 -22.15 -77.42
CA SER A 179 -21.78 -21.29 -77.57
C SER A 179 -22.88 -21.20 -76.48
N SER A 180 -23.19 -19.94 -76.14
CA SER A 180 -24.51 -19.33 -75.89
C SER A 180 -25.29 -19.65 -74.60
N SER A 181 -25.39 -18.66 -73.70
CA SER A 181 -26.61 -17.83 -73.55
C SER A 181 -26.46 -16.81 -72.40
N MET A 182 -27.23 -15.74 -72.51
CA MET A 182 -27.16 -14.45 -71.81
C MET A 182 -27.73 -14.42 -70.37
N PRO A 183 -27.53 -13.32 -69.61
CA PRO A 183 -27.59 -13.26 -68.15
C PRO A 183 -28.98 -12.90 -67.59
N ILE A 184 -29.25 -13.32 -66.34
CA ILE A 184 -30.36 -12.80 -65.54
C ILE A 184 -29.80 -12.09 -64.32
N GLU A 185 -29.88 -10.76 -64.35
CA GLU A 185 -29.79 -9.90 -63.18
C GLU A 185 -30.89 -10.28 -62.18
N LYS A 186 -30.48 -10.56 -60.94
CA LYS A 186 -31.32 -10.34 -59.76
C LYS A 186 -30.58 -9.38 -58.85
N GLN A 187 -31.03 -8.13 -58.83
CA GLN A 187 -30.76 -7.23 -57.73
C GLN A 187 -31.34 -7.85 -56.47
N ASN A 188 -30.48 -8.26 -55.54
CA ASN A 188 -30.79 -8.46 -54.14
C ASN A 188 -29.52 -8.14 -53.35
N GLY A 189 -29.71 -7.46 -52.22
CA GLY A 189 -28.68 -6.72 -51.48
C GLY A 189 -27.30 -7.36 -51.42
N LYS A 190 -26.29 -6.54 -51.67
CA LYS A 190 -24.88 -6.84 -51.40
C LYS A 190 -24.67 -6.96 -49.88
N TYR A 191 -25.13 -8.05 -49.28
CA TYR A 191 -24.36 -8.65 -48.20
C TYR A 191 -23.29 -9.48 -48.89
N SER A 192 -22.13 -8.86 -49.06
CA SER A 192 -20.92 -9.57 -49.44
C SER A 192 -20.63 -10.61 -48.35
N ASN A 193 -21.11 -11.84 -48.56
CA ASN A 193 -20.57 -13.02 -47.91
C ASN A 193 -19.20 -13.30 -48.52
N SER A 194 -18.24 -12.41 -48.23
CA SER A 194 -16.82 -12.70 -48.24
C SER A 194 -16.46 -12.94 -46.77
N THR A 195 -16.60 -14.18 -46.32
CA THR A 195 -16.18 -14.62 -44.97
C THR A 195 -14.67 -14.74 -44.87
N ASN A 196 -13.94 -13.73 -45.37
CA ASN A 196 -12.61 -13.41 -44.88
C ASN A 196 -12.83 -12.35 -43.80
N GLY A 197 -12.95 -12.81 -42.55
CA GLY A 197 -13.18 -11.92 -41.41
C GLY A 197 -12.06 -10.90 -41.30
N HIS A 198 -12.26 -9.71 -41.87
CA HIS A 198 -11.35 -8.58 -41.75
C HIS A 198 -11.27 -8.19 -40.27
N GLN A 199 -10.22 -8.65 -39.61
CA GLN A 199 -9.88 -8.23 -38.26
C GLN A 199 -9.27 -6.84 -38.36
N ILE A 200 -9.80 -5.92 -37.56
CA ILE A 200 -9.28 -4.57 -37.40
C ILE A 200 -8.60 -4.46 -36.04
N GLN A 201 -7.55 -3.66 -35.98
CA GLN A 201 -6.83 -3.30 -34.78
C GLN A 201 -7.33 -1.93 -34.33
N ILE A 202 -7.70 -1.79 -33.05
CA ILE A 202 -8.10 -0.50 -32.48
C ILE A 202 -7.26 -0.17 -31.25
N HIS A 203 -7.06 1.12 -31.02
CA HIS A 203 -6.26 1.61 -29.91
C HIS A 203 -7.13 2.30 -28.86
N VAL A 204 -7.07 1.85 -27.62
CA VAL A 204 -7.77 2.49 -26.50
C VAL A 204 -6.77 3.30 -25.69
N LYS A 205 -6.93 4.63 -25.68
CA LYS A 205 -6.14 5.55 -24.86
C LYS A 205 -6.88 5.81 -23.56
N THR A 206 -6.21 5.63 -22.44
CA THR A 206 -6.74 6.02 -21.13
C THR A 206 -6.40 7.48 -20.82
N LEU A 207 -7.12 8.11 -19.90
CA LEU A 207 -6.78 9.47 -19.41
C LEU A 207 -5.39 9.56 -18.77
N THR A 208 -4.85 8.44 -18.30
CA THR A 208 -3.49 8.35 -17.74
C THR A 208 -2.40 8.22 -18.82
N GLY A 209 -2.77 8.25 -20.11
CA GLY A 209 -1.83 8.17 -21.24
C GLY A 209 -1.41 6.75 -21.62
N LYS A 210 -1.91 5.72 -20.92
CA LYS A 210 -1.67 4.32 -21.31
C LYS A 210 -2.47 3.98 -22.56
N LYS A 211 -1.81 3.40 -23.57
CA LYS A 211 -2.40 2.95 -24.84
C LYS A 211 -2.53 1.42 -24.84
N ILE A 212 -3.76 0.94 -24.91
CA ILE A 212 -4.11 -0.49 -24.99
C ILE A 212 -4.44 -0.80 -26.45
N THR A 213 -4.01 -1.95 -26.94
CA THR A 213 -4.21 -2.34 -28.34
C THR A 213 -5.04 -3.60 -28.42
N LEU A 214 -6.17 -3.54 -29.14
CA LEU A 214 -7.07 -4.68 -29.33
C LEU A 214 -6.88 -5.22 -30.75
N ILE A 215 -6.45 -6.49 -30.88
CA ILE A 215 -6.00 -7.10 -32.15
C ILE A 215 -7.07 -8.00 -32.79
N ASN A 216 -7.93 -8.62 -31.98
CA ASN A 216 -8.97 -9.55 -32.43
C ASN A 216 -10.35 -8.89 -32.41
N VAL A 217 -10.50 -7.77 -33.12
CA VAL A 217 -11.76 -7.01 -33.19
C VAL A 217 -12.30 -7.07 -34.62
N ARG A 218 -13.61 -7.29 -34.77
CA ARG A 218 -14.30 -7.26 -36.05
C ARG A 218 -15.12 -5.96 -36.14
N PRO A 219 -15.30 -5.39 -37.35
CA PRO A 219 -16.14 -4.20 -37.54
C PRO A 219 -17.61 -4.44 -37.14
N SER A 220 -18.06 -5.69 -37.23
CA SER A 220 -19.39 -6.12 -36.77
C SER A 220 -19.53 -6.27 -35.26
N ASN A 221 -18.45 -6.17 -34.47
CA ASN A 221 -18.55 -6.23 -33.02
C ASN A 221 -19.28 -4.99 -32.48
N THR A 222 -20.09 -5.20 -31.44
CA THR A 222 -20.81 -4.12 -30.76
C THR A 222 -19.91 -3.38 -29.79
N ILE A 223 -20.25 -2.13 -29.47
CA ILE A 223 -19.51 -1.33 -28.46
C ILE A 223 -19.51 -2.02 -27.08
N GLU A 224 -20.57 -2.77 -26.75
CA GLU A 224 -20.66 -3.52 -25.50
C GLU A 224 -19.61 -4.65 -25.43
N GLU A 225 -19.43 -5.40 -26.52
CA GLU A 225 -18.37 -6.41 -26.64
C GLU A 225 -16.98 -5.81 -26.50
N ILE A 226 -16.77 -4.59 -27.03
CA ILE A 226 -15.49 -3.86 -26.87
C ILE A 226 -15.26 -3.45 -25.42
N LYS A 227 -16.29 -2.96 -24.72
CA LYS A 227 -16.19 -2.64 -23.28
C LYS A 227 -15.89 -3.87 -22.44
N ALA A 228 -16.47 -5.03 -22.77
CA ALA A 228 -16.17 -6.29 -22.11
C ALA A 228 -14.70 -6.71 -22.33
N LYS A 229 -14.17 -6.56 -23.56
CA LYS A 229 -12.75 -6.79 -23.85
C LYS A 229 -11.83 -5.86 -23.05
N ILE A 230 -12.21 -4.59 -22.90
CA ILE A 230 -11.46 -3.63 -22.08
C ILE A 230 -11.53 -4.00 -20.59
N GLN A 231 -12.67 -4.45 -20.09
CA GLN A 231 -12.81 -4.93 -18.70
C GLN A 231 -11.89 -6.12 -18.43
N ALA A 232 -11.77 -7.06 -19.36
CA ALA A 232 -10.89 -8.22 -19.20
C ALA A 232 -9.41 -7.83 -19.10
N ILE A 233 -9.00 -6.71 -19.70
CA ILE A 233 -7.60 -6.25 -19.72
C ILE A 233 -7.29 -5.31 -18.55
N GLU A 234 -8.14 -4.31 -18.28
CA GLU A 234 -7.90 -3.28 -17.26
C GLU A 234 -8.64 -3.52 -15.95
N GLY A 235 -9.60 -4.46 -15.89
CA GLY A 235 -10.41 -4.73 -14.70
C GLY A 235 -11.48 -3.68 -14.38
N ILE A 236 -11.72 -2.70 -15.27
CA ILE A 236 -12.69 -1.63 -15.06
C ILE A 236 -14.10 -2.13 -15.40
N PRO A 237 -15.10 -2.05 -14.49
CA PRO A 237 -16.49 -2.44 -14.78
C PRO A 237 -17.07 -1.71 -15.99
N ILE A 238 -17.86 -2.40 -16.83
CA ILE A 238 -18.46 -1.86 -18.07
C ILE A 238 -19.24 -0.56 -17.83
N ASP A 239 -19.96 -0.48 -16.69
CA ASP A 239 -20.76 0.68 -16.32
C ASP A 239 -19.93 1.95 -16.06
N HIS A 240 -18.68 1.76 -15.64
CA HIS A 240 -17.73 2.85 -15.41
C HIS A 240 -17.02 3.28 -16.69
N GLN A 241 -17.13 2.53 -17.78
CA GLN A 241 -16.44 2.80 -19.04
C GLN A 241 -17.25 3.73 -19.95
N ARG A 242 -16.71 4.92 -20.21
CA ARG A 242 -17.17 5.82 -21.27
C ARG A 242 -16.16 5.84 -22.41
N LEU A 243 -16.54 5.32 -23.57
CA LEU A 243 -15.72 5.32 -24.77
C LEU A 243 -16.08 6.51 -25.67
N ILE A 244 -15.07 7.24 -26.13
CA ILE A 244 -15.22 8.42 -26.99
C ILE A 244 -14.26 8.28 -28.16
N LEU A 245 -14.70 8.53 -29.39
CA LEU A 245 -13.81 8.49 -30.55
C LEU A 245 -12.82 9.66 -30.50
N ASP A 246 -11.51 9.36 -30.58
CA ASP A 246 -10.44 10.35 -30.57
C ASP A 246 -10.54 11.18 -31.87
N GLY A 247 -10.60 12.51 -31.77
CA GLY A 247 -10.73 13.41 -32.93
C GLY A 247 -12.15 13.85 -33.32
N ARG A 248 -13.21 13.05 -33.11
CA ARG A 248 -14.61 13.44 -33.44
C ARG A 248 -15.51 13.74 -32.23
N ARG A 249 -15.00 13.59 -31.00
CA ARG A 249 -15.72 13.82 -29.71
C ARG A 249 -17.10 13.12 -29.62
N LYS A 250 -17.33 12.06 -30.41
CA LYS A 250 -18.57 11.29 -30.41
C LYS A 250 -18.46 10.19 -29.36
N GLN A 251 -19.41 10.14 -28.42
CA GLN A 251 -19.50 9.06 -27.46
C GLN A 251 -20.02 7.80 -28.15
N LEU A 252 -19.40 6.66 -27.85
CA LEU A 252 -19.84 5.36 -28.33
C LEU A 252 -20.89 4.81 -27.36
N GLU A 253 -22.06 4.50 -27.89
CA GLU A 253 -23.21 4.00 -27.13
C GLU A 253 -23.33 2.49 -27.26
N ASN A 254 -23.85 1.85 -26.20
CA ASN A 254 -24.13 0.41 -26.22
C ASN A 254 -25.27 0.16 -27.21
N GLY A 255 -25.11 -0.80 -28.12
CA GLY A 255 -26.11 -1.18 -29.13
C GLY A 255 -25.71 -0.88 -30.58
N PHE A 256 -24.70 -0.05 -30.79
CA PHE A 256 -24.13 0.18 -32.13
C PHE A 256 -22.87 -0.67 -32.35
N THR A 257 -22.55 -0.94 -33.62
CA THR A 257 -21.33 -1.64 -34.04
C THR A 257 -20.18 -0.66 -34.29
N LEU A 258 -18.95 -1.17 -34.38
CA LEU A 258 -17.81 -0.35 -34.80
C LEU A 258 -17.97 0.18 -36.22
N GLU A 259 -18.56 -0.63 -37.11
CA GLU A 259 -18.91 -0.25 -38.48
C GLU A 259 -19.89 0.93 -38.53
N TYR A 260 -20.88 0.99 -37.64
CA TYR A 260 -21.82 2.12 -37.56
C TYR A 260 -21.15 3.47 -37.26
N TYR A 261 -20.00 3.44 -36.60
CA TYR A 261 -19.21 4.64 -36.30
C TYR A 261 -18.09 4.90 -37.31
N ASP A 262 -18.03 4.14 -38.40
CA ASP A 262 -16.96 4.18 -39.41
C ASP A 262 -15.56 4.04 -38.77
N ILE A 263 -15.44 3.18 -37.76
CA ILE A 263 -14.15 2.99 -37.05
C ILE A 263 -13.28 2.05 -37.88
N GLU A 264 -12.23 2.61 -38.46
CA GLU A 264 -11.25 1.90 -39.28
C GLU A 264 -10.12 1.26 -38.47
N ASN A 265 -9.29 0.47 -39.16
CA ASN A 265 -8.09 -0.12 -38.59
C ASN A 265 -7.08 0.95 -38.18
N GLY A 266 -6.66 0.95 -36.92
CA GLY A 266 -5.69 1.88 -36.35
C GLY A 266 -6.31 3.11 -35.68
N GLU A 267 -7.63 3.27 -35.70
CA GLU A 267 -8.34 4.35 -35.02
C GLU A 267 -8.11 4.31 -33.49
N SER A 268 -8.17 5.49 -32.86
CA SER A 268 -7.99 5.65 -31.42
C SER A 268 -9.31 5.99 -30.73
N ILE A 269 -9.59 5.31 -29.62
CA ILE A 269 -10.75 5.53 -28.75
C ILE A 269 -10.23 5.98 -27.39
N LEU A 270 -10.74 7.08 -26.88
CA LEU A 270 -10.45 7.57 -25.54
C LEU A 270 -11.39 6.89 -24.52
N LEU A 271 -10.81 6.22 -23.52
CA LEU A 271 -11.50 5.67 -22.36
C LEU A 271 -11.50 6.70 -21.22
N VAL A 272 -12.70 7.15 -20.88
CA VAL A 272 -13.00 8.04 -19.76
C VAL A 272 -13.74 7.25 -18.69
N LEU A 273 -13.32 7.40 -17.44
CA LEU A 273 -14.02 6.79 -16.31
C LEU A 273 -15.19 7.67 -15.87
N ARG A 274 -16.35 7.05 -15.68
CA ARG A 274 -17.44 7.68 -14.91
C ARG A 274 -17.18 7.42 -13.43
N GLN A 275 -17.19 8.47 -12.61
CA GLN A 275 -17.26 8.31 -11.17
C GLN A 275 -18.69 7.85 -10.85
N CYS A 276 -18.84 6.58 -10.47
CA CYS A 276 -20.02 6.17 -9.73
C CYS A 276 -19.84 6.71 -8.32
N GLY A 277 -20.62 7.73 -7.98
CA GLY A 277 -20.72 8.21 -6.61
C GLY A 277 -21.30 7.08 -5.76
N CYS A 278 -20.49 6.58 -4.84
CA CYS A 278 -20.93 5.75 -3.72
C CYS A 278 -21.73 6.59 -2.73
#